data_AF-A0AAD3MAA2-F1
#
_entry.id   AF-A0AAD3MAA2-F1
#
_cell.length_a   1.000
_cell.length_b   1.000
_cell.length_c   1.000
_cell.angle_alpha   90.00
_cell.angle_beta   90.00
_cell.angle_gamma   90.00
#
_symmetry.space_group_name_H-M   'P 1'
#
loop_
_entity.id
_entity.type
_entity.pdbx_description
1 polymer ?
#
loop_
_entity_poly.entity_id
_entity_poly.type
_entity_poly.pdbx_seq_one_letter_code
_entity_poly.pdbx_strand_id
1 'polypeptide(L)'
;MSIEEYLTGLQALLRSVSETDFKLNSPEYWPAAYYNLPQQEHCLKEVKGSIDKLRGPVEGALSRREEMVRGARPLEGQRVQETATLLSTNWDKLNKLYQDRLKRWQDCNSKWHKFVSDQKALEEWLTDAESTLKLADSDPAAHRQHLR
;
A
#
# COMPACT_ATOMS: atom_id res chain seq x y z
N MET A 1 -25.02 -25.52 9.16
CA MET A 1 -23.92 -25.55 8.19
C MET A 1 -23.22 -26.88 8.34
N SER A 2 -23.03 -27.62 7.26
CA SER A 2 -22.31 -28.88 7.26
C SER A 2 -20.79 -28.64 7.31
N ILE A 3 -20.02 -29.67 7.67
CA ILE A 3 -18.54 -29.62 7.64
C ILE A 3 -18.04 -29.36 6.21
N GLU A 4 -18.69 -29.96 5.21
CA GLU A 4 -18.35 -29.80 3.80
C GLU A 4 -18.61 -28.36 3.30
N GLU A 5 -19.74 -27.77 3.67
CA GLU A 5 -20.05 -26.36 3.36
C GLU A 5 -19.01 -25.43 3.98
N TYR A 6 -18.62 -25.70 5.23
CA TYR A 6 -17.63 -24.89 5.94
C TYR A 6 -16.23 -25.01 5.33
N LEU A 7 -15.77 -26.23 5.00
CA LEU A 7 -14.50 -26.45 4.30
C LEU A 7 -14.48 -25.76 2.93
N THR A 8 -15.58 -25.83 2.18
CA THR A 8 -15.73 -25.11 0.90
C THR A 8 -15.61 -23.60 1.10
N GLY A 9 -16.23 -23.06 2.17
CA GLY A 9 -16.10 -21.66 2.55
C GLY A 9 -14.65 -21.27 2.89
N LEU A 10 -13.94 -22.08 3.68
CA LEU A 10 -12.53 -21.83 4.00
C LEU A 10 -11.64 -21.82 2.74
N GLN A 11 -11.85 -22.75 1.82
CA GLN A 11 -11.11 -22.82 0.56
C GLN A 11 -11.40 -21.63 -0.35
N ALA A 12 -12.65 -21.16 -0.40
CA ALA A 12 -13.00 -19.96 -1.14
C ALA A 12 -12.30 -18.72 -0.56
N LEU A 13 -12.28 -18.57 0.76
CA LEU A 13 -11.55 -17.49 1.44
C LEU A 13 -10.04 -17.56 1.17
N LEU A 14 -9.44 -18.75 1.26
CA LEU A 14 -8.02 -18.96 0.94
C LEU A 14 -7.67 -18.53 -0.49
N ARG A 15 -8.56 -18.81 -1.45
CA ARG A 15 -8.39 -18.36 -2.83
C ARG A 15 -8.42 -16.84 -2.92
N SER A 16 -9.43 -16.20 -2.33
CA SER A 16 -9.54 -14.73 -2.36
C SER A 16 -8.39 -14.02 -1.64
N VAL A 17 -7.88 -14.59 -0.54
CA VAL A 17 -6.68 -14.09 0.14
C VAL A 17 -5.46 -14.22 -0.78
N SER A 18 -5.27 -15.37 -1.43
CA SER A 18 -4.17 -15.59 -2.38
C SER A 18 -4.24 -14.66 -3.59
N GLU A 19 -5.44 -14.42 -4.15
CA GLU A 19 -5.64 -13.48 -5.25
C GLU A 19 -5.32 -12.04 -4.83
N THR A 20 -5.66 -11.66 -3.60
CA THR A 20 -5.36 -10.34 -3.04
C THR A 20 -3.85 -10.18 -2.79
N ASP A 21 -3.19 -11.22 -2.26
CA ASP A 21 -1.73 -11.25 -2.09
C ASP A 21 -0.99 -11.19 -3.44
N PHE A 22 -1.48 -11.90 -4.45
CA PHE A 22 -0.92 -11.85 -5.79
C PHE A 22 -1.00 -10.44 -6.38
N LYS A 23 -2.15 -9.77 -6.25
CA LYS A 23 -2.31 -8.36 -6.67
C LYS A 23 -1.35 -7.43 -5.92
N LEU A 24 -1.19 -7.63 -4.62
CA LEU A 24 -0.26 -6.86 -3.79
C LEU A 24 1.21 -7.08 -4.21
N ASN A 25 1.56 -8.25 -4.71
CA ASN A 25 2.93 -8.61 -5.08
C ASN A 25 3.21 -8.64 -6.60
N SER A 26 2.24 -8.25 -7.45
CA SER A 26 2.44 -8.36 -8.91
C SER A 26 3.69 -7.58 -9.36
N PRO A 27 4.53 -8.17 -10.24
CA PRO A 27 5.77 -7.57 -10.72
C PRO A 27 5.58 -6.20 -11.37
N GLU A 28 4.39 -5.89 -11.88
CA GLU A 28 4.04 -4.55 -12.39
C GLU A 28 4.21 -3.46 -11.33
N TYR A 29 4.17 -3.83 -10.04
CA TYR A 29 4.18 -2.89 -8.93
C TYR A 29 5.42 -2.92 -8.05
N TRP A 30 6.33 -3.89 -8.21
CA TRP A 30 7.51 -4.03 -7.32
C TRP A 30 8.74 -3.23 -7.80
N PRO A 31 9.22 -3.39 -9.05
CA PRO A 31 10.28 -2.55 -9.61
C PRO A 31 9.76 -1.14 -9.95
N ALA A 32 8.49 -1.04 -10.38
CA ALA A 32 7.83 0.23 -10.71
C ALA A 32 7.39 1.06 -9.50
N ALA A 33 7.53 0.53 -8.27
CA ALA A 33 7.04 1.18 -7.05
C ALA A 33 7.55 2.62 -6.88
N TYR A 34 8.78 2.83 -7.34
CA TYR A 34 9.48 4.10 -7.23
C TYR A 34 9.35 4.98 -8.48
N TYR A 35 8.91 4.40 -9.61
CA TYR A 35 8.81 5.09 -10.90
C TYR A 35 7.40 5.62 -11.19
N ASN A 36 6.36 5.07 -10.55
CA ASN A 36 4.97 5.50 -10.76
C ASN A 36 4.16 5.51 -9.45
N LEU A 37 4.44 6.50 -8.59
CA LEU A 37 3.76 6.65 -7.28
C LEU A 37 2.22 6.68 -7.37
N PRO A 38 1.58 7.36 -8.36
CA PRO A 38 0.12 7.33 -8.50
C PRO A 38 -0.46 5.93 -8.76
N GLN A 39 0.20 5.14 -9.62
CA GLN A 39 -0.24 3.76 -9.88
C GLN A 39 -0.11 2.88 -8.62
N GLN A 40 0.94 3.10 -7.82
CA GLN A 40 1.09 2.41 -6.54
C GLN A 40 -0.01 2.75 -5.56
N GLU A 41 -0.38 4.02 -5.48
CA GLU A 41 -1.49 4.48 -4.64
C GLU A 41 -2.79 3.77 -5.02
N HIS A 42 -3.10 3.68 -6.32
CA HIS A 42 -4.27 2.98 -6.82
C HIS A 42 -4.27 1.51 -6.41
N CYS A 43 -3.16 0.80 -6.65
CA CYS A 43 -3.00 -0.60 -6.27
C CYS A 43 -3.22 -0.81 -4.76
N LEU A 44 -2.62 0.04 -3.92
CA LEU A 44 -2.78 -0.03 -2.46
C LEU A 44 -4.22 0.25 -2.02
N LYS A 45 -4.93 1.18 -2.66
CA LYS A 45 -6.35 1.45 -2.41
C LYS A 45 -7.23 0.25 -2.76
N GLU A 46 -7.00 -0.37 -3.92
CA GLU A 46 -7.75 -1.57 -4.33
C GLU A 46 -7.52 -2.75 -3.39
N VAL A 47 -6.25 -3.04 -3.06
CA VAL A 47 -5.91 -4.12 -2.11
C VAL A 47 -6.52 -3.86 -0.74
N LYS A 48 -6.50 -2.61 -0.25
CA LYS A 48 -7.16 -2.23 1.00
C LYS A 48 -8.65 -2.53 0.97
N GLY A 49 -9.33 -2.20 -0.14
CA GLY A 49 -10.73 -2.50 -0.34
C GLY A 49 -11.02 -4.01 -0.31
N SER A 50 -10.14 -4.84 -0.90
CA SER A 50 -10.24 -6.30 -0.82
C SER A 50 -10.05 -6.82 0.61
N ILE A 51 -9.04 -6.31 1.33
CA ILE A 51 -8.80 -6.67 2.74
C ILE A 51 -10.02 -6.31 3.60
N ASP A 52 -10.59 -5.13 3.42
CA ASP A 52 -11.76 -4.71 4.21
C ASP A 52 -12.97 -5.60 3.98
N LYS A 53 -13.21 -6.02 2.72
CA LYS A 53 -14.28 -6.96 2.37
C LYS A 53 -14.04 -8.36 2.94
N LEU A 54 -12.79 -8.81 3.00
CA LEU A 54 -12.43 -10.15 3.45
C LEU A 54 -12.38 -10.28 4.98
N ARG A 55 -12.15 -9.18 5.71
CA ARG A 55 -11.97 -9.19 7.16
C ARG A 55 -13.10 -9.92 7.90
N GLY A 56 -14.34 -9.47 7.73
CA GLY A 56 -15.50 -10.06 8.40
C GLY A 56 -15.70 -11.55 8.08
N PRO A 57 -15.70 -11.96 6.79
CA PRO A 57 -15.76 -13.37 6.42
C PRO A 57 -14.64 -14.24 6.98
N VAL A 58 -13.39 -13.75 6.98
CA VAL A 58 -12.24 -14.49 7.53
C VAL A 58 -12.35 -14.64 9.04
N GLU A 59 -12.57 -13.54 9.77
CA GLU A 59 -12.73 -13.56 11.22
C GLU A 59 -13.90 -14.46 11.65
N GLY A 60 -15.03 -14.36 10.96
CA GLY A 60 -16.21 -15.19 11.21
C GLY A 60 -16.01 -16.66 10.86
N ALA A 61 -15.18 -16.99 9.88
CA ALA A 61 -14.81 -18.37 9.59
C ALA A 61 -13.88 -18.92 10.69
N LEU A 62 -12.86 -18.17 11.09
CA LEU A 62 -11.89 -18.58 12.11
C LEU A 62 -12.52 -18.75 13.49
N SER A 63 -13.47 -17.89 13.88
CA SER A 63 -14.15 -17.98 15.18
C SER A 63 -15.01 -19.23 15.32
N ARG A 64 -15.59 -19.73 14.22
CA ARG A 64 -16.41 -20.95 14.21
C ARG A 64 -15.59 -22.25 14.15
N ARG A 65 -14.27 -22.17 13.96
CA ARG A 65 -13.39 -23.34 13.79
C ARG A 65 -13.62 -24.41 14.86
N GLU A 66 -13.60 -24.02 16.14
CA GLU A 66 -13.68 -24.96 17.26
C GLU A 66 -15.03 -25.67 17.35
N GLU A 67 -16.12 -24.97 17.03
CA GLU A 67 -17.45 -25.57 16.92
C GLU A 67 -17.47 -26.64 15.83
N MET A 68 -16.95 -26.30 14.64
CA MET A 68 -16.92 -27.22 13.50
C MET A 68 -16.03 -28.44 13.78
N VAL A 69 -14.88 -28.27 14.46
CA VAL A 69 -14.01 -29.39 14.85
C VAL A 69 -14.73 -30.34 15.82
N ARG A 70 -15.43 -29.81 16.84
CA ARG A 70 -16.16 -30.64 17.81
C ARG A 70 -17.28 -31.46 17.19
N GLY A 71 -17.93 -30.94 16.15
CA GLY A 71 -19.02 -31.62 15.44
C GLY A 71 -18.57 -32.58 14.32
N ALA A 72 -17.27 -32.62 14.00
CA ALA A 72 -16.74 -33.37 12.87
C ALA A 72 -16.26 -34.77 13.26
N ARG A 73 -16.19 -35.68 12.29
CA ARG A 73 -15.45 -36.94 12.45
C ARG A 73 -13.95 -36.63 12.58
N PRO A 74 -13.12 -37.51 13.18
CA PRO A 74 -11.72 -37.22 13.45
C PRO A 74 -10.92 -36.69 12.24
N LEU A 75 -11.04 -37.34 11.08
CA LEU A 75 -10.34 -36.92 9.85
C LEU A 75 -10.86 -35.59 9.30
N GLU A 76 -12.16 -35.33 9.42
CA GLU A 76 -12.77 -34.08 8.97
C GLU A 76 -12.39 -32.92 9.90
N GLY A 77 -12.38 -33.14 11.21
CA GLY A 77 -11.94 -32.19 12.21
C GLY A 77 -10.47 -31.80 12.03
N GLN A 78 -9.61 -32.77 11.73
CA GLN A 78 -8.21 -32.49 11.37
C GLN A 78 -8.11 -31.58 10.13
N ARG A 79 -8.84 -31.91 9.06
CA ARG A 79 -8.85 -31.10 7.83
C ARG A 79 -9.35 -29.67 8.06
N VAL A 80 -10.38 -29.52 8.90
CA VAL A 80 -10.89 -28.21 9.33
C VAL A 80 -9.79 -27.42 10.03
N GLN A 81 -9.12 -28.03 11.01
CA GLN A 81 -8.07 -27.37 11.80
C GLN A 81 -6.91 -26.92 10.91
N GLU A 82 -6.44 -27.78 10.01
CA GLU A 82 -5.35 -27.48 9.07
C GLU A 82 -5.73 -26.34 8.12
N THR A 83 -6.91 -26.41 7.51
CA THR A 83 -7.37 -25.40 6.53
C THR A 83 -7.58 -24.04 7.19
N ALA A 84 -8.17 -24.01 8.38
CA ALA A 84 -8.37 -22.77 9.14
C ALA A 84 -7.04 -22.15 9.60
N THR A 85 -6.06 -22.99 10.00
CA THR A 85 -4.72 -22.51 10.38
C THR A 85 -3.98 -21.91 9.18
N LEU A 86 -4.08 -22.55 8.01
CA LEU A 86 -3.55 -22.01 6.77
C LEU A 86 -4.20 -20.66 6.40
N LEU A 87 -5.52 -20.56 6.54
CA LEU A 87 -6.24 -19.30 6.28
C LEU A 87 -5.76 -18.19 7.22
N SER A 88 -5.65 -18.45 8.52
CA SER A 88 -5.15 -17.48 9.50
C SER A 88 -3.74 -17.01 9.13
N THR A 89 -2.84 -17.96 8.85
CA THR A 89 -1.44 -17.64 8.51
C THR A 89 -1.33 -16.79 7.26
N ASN A 90 -2.07 -17.13 6.20
CA ASN A 90 -2.06 -16.37 4.96
C ASN A 90 -2.71 -14.99 5.13
N TRP A 91 -3.78 -14.91 5.92
CA TRP A 91 -4.44 -13.66 6.24
C TRP A 91 -3.52 -12.70 6.99
N ASP A 92 -2.84 -13.18 8.03
CA ASP A 92 -1.91 -12.37 8.82
C ASP A 92 -0.73 -11.90 7.98
N LYS A 93 -0.18 -12.79 7.13
CA LYS A 93 0.89 -12.46 6.19
C LYS A 93 0.45 -11.37 5.20
N LEU A 94 -0.73 -11.50 4.59
CA LEU A 94 -1.26 -10.50 3.67
C LEU A 94 -1.39 -9.12 4.34
N ASN A 95 -1.97 -9.08 5.55
CA ASN A 95 -2.13 -7.83 6.29
C ASN A 95 -0.77 -7.19 6.61
N LYS A 96 0.20 -7.99 7.06
CA LYS A 96 1.55 -7.50 7.35
C LYS A 96 2.23 -6.93 6.09
N LEU A 97 2.22 -7.68 4.99
CA LEU A 97 2.80 -7.24 3.72
C LEU A 97 2.15 -5.95 3.20
N TYR A 98 0.83 -5.84 3.33
CA TYR A 98 0.11 -4.64 2.96
C TYR A 98 0.59 -3.42 3.78
N GLN A 99 0.69 -3.55 5.10
CA GLN A 99 1.15 -2.46 5.98
C GLN A 99 2.60 -2.06 5.67
N ASP A 100 3.49 -3.03 5.47
CA ASP A 100 4.88 -2.78 5.12
C ASP A 100 4.99 -2.02 3.79
N ARG A 101 4.22 -2.42 2.77
CA ARG A 101 4.20 -1.76 1.46
C ARG A 101 3.57 -0.38 1.51
N LEU A 102 2.48 -0.21 2.26
CA LEU A 102 1.83 1.09 2.47
C LEU A 102 2.78 2.08 3.12
N LYS A 103 3.47 1.67 4.19
CA LYS A 103 4.45 2.52 4.88
C LYS A 103 5.58 2.94 3.95
N ARG A 104 6.16 1.99 3.20
CA ARG A 104 7.20 2.29 2.21
C ARG A 104 6.73 3.30 1.16
N TRP A 105 5.51 3.14 0.65
CA TRP A 105 4.93 4.07 -0.32
C TRP A 105 4.74 5.46 0.29
N GLN A 106 4.18 5.56 1.50
CA GLN A 106 3.99 6.84 2.22
C GLN A 106 5.33 7.57 2.40
N ASP A 107 6.37 6.87 2.88
CA ASP A 107 7.71 7.43 3.06
C ASP A 107 8.29 7.96 1.74
N CYS A 108 8.12 7.22 0.64
CA CYS A 108 8.59 7.64 -0.68
C CYS A 108 7.80 8.84 -1.21
N ASN A 109 6.47 8.82 -1.07
CA ASN A 109 5.61 9.89 -1.55
C ASN A 109 5.86 11.20 -0.80
N SER A 110 6.07 11.15 0.52
CA SER A 110 6.45 12.32 1.31
C SER A 110 7.80 12.92 0.88
N LYS A 111 8.81 12.06 0.63
CA LYS A 111 10.12 12.52 0.11
C LYS A 111 9.99 13.15 -1.28
N TRP A 112 9.18 12.56 -2.15
CA TRP A 112 8.89 13.10 -3.48
C TRP A 112 8.23 14.48 -3.41
N HIS A 113 7.19 14.64 -2.59
CA HIS A 113 6.54 15.94 -2.40
C HIS A 113 7.49 17.00 -1.85
N LYS A 114 8.36 16.63 -0.90
CA LYS A 114 9.39 17.55 -0.41
C LYS A 114 10.35 17.95 -1.52
N PHE A 115 10.86 16.99 -2.29
CA PHE A 115 11.77 17.26 -3.41
C PHE A 115 11.15 18.24 -4.43
N VAL A 116 9.90 17.99 -4.84
CA VAL A 116 9.18 18.89 -5.77
C VAL A 116 9.00 20.29 -5.18
N SER A 117 8.69 20.40 -3.89
CA SER A 117 8.58 21.68 -3.21
C SER A 117 9.92 22.44 -3.15
N ASP A 118 11.00 21.74 -2.78
CA ASP A 118 12.34 22.32 -2.69
C ASP A 118 12.84 22.75 -4.08
N GLN A 119 12.57 21.94 -5.12
CA GLN A 119 12.87 22.28 -6.52
C GLN A 119 12.15 23.57 -6.94
N LYS A 120 10.84 23.67 -6.67
CA LYS A 120 10.07 24.86 -7.03
C LYS A 120 10.60 26.13 -6.35
N ALA A 121 10.95 26.04 -5.07
CA ALA A 121 11.53 27.17 -4.33
C ALA A 121 12.88 27.59 -4.93
N LEU A 122 13.71 26.63 -5.37
CA LEU A 122 14.97 26.90 -6.05
C LEU A 122 14.75 27.58 -7.41
N GLU A 123 13.80 27.10 -8.21
CA GLU A 123 13.45 27.69 -9.51
C GLU A 123 12.96 29.14 -9.37
N GLU A 124 12.13 29.41 -8.36
CA GLU A 124 11.66 30.77 -8.04
C GLU A 124 12.82 31.69 -7.65
N TRP A 125 13.71 31.22 -6.76
CA TRP A 125 14.90 31.98 -6.35
C TRP A 125 15.84 32.26 -7.53
N LEU A 126 16.10 31.27 -8.38
CA LEU A 126 16.95 31.44 -9.57
C LEU A 126 16.34 32.47 -10.53
N THR A 127 15.03 32.40 -10.75
CA THR A 127 14.33 33.34 -11.63
C THR A 127 14.42 34.79 -11.12
N ASP A 128 14.28 34.99 -9.81
CA ASP A 128 14.42 36.30 -9.16
C ASP A 128 15.85 36.84 -9.25
N ALA A 129 16.85 35.97 -8.97
CA ALA A 129 18.25 36.33 -9.06
C ALA A 129 18.64 36.73 -10.51
N GLU A 130 18.23 35.95 -11.50
CA GLU A 130 18.46 36.27 -12.92
C GLU A 130 17.79 37.58 -13.34
N SER A 131 16.58 37.85 -12.86
CA SER A 131 15.86 39.08 -13.16
C SER A 131 16.53 40.30 -12.53
N THR A 132 17.00 40.17 -11.28
CA THR A 132 17.74 41.20 -10.57
C THR A 132 19.06 41.55 -11.27
N LEU A 133 19.80 40.53 -11.72
CA LEU A 133 21.05 40.73 -12.48
C LEU A 133 20.79 41.45 -13.81
N LYS A 134 19.76 41.06 -14.57
CA LYS A 134 19.39 41.74 -15.82
C LYS A 134 19.04 43.20 -15.62
N LEU A 135 18.33 43.54 -14.53
CA LEU A 135 18.01 44.93 -14.19
C LEU A 135 19.27 45.73 -13.85
N ALA A 136 20.18 45.16 -13.05
CA ALA A 136 21.44 45.80 -12.69
C ALA A 136 22.35 46.07 -13.90
N ASP A 137 22.39 45.15 -14.87
CA ASP A 137 23.17 45.33 -16.11
C ASP A 137 22.53 46.35 -17.07
N SER A 138 21.20 46.50 -17.05
CA SER A 138 20.47 47.39 -17.96
C SER A 138 20.44 48.86 -17.52
N ASP A 139 20.66 49.16 -16.23
CA ASP A 139 20.79 50.53 -15.70
C ASP A 139 22.00 50.67 -14.74
N PRO A 140 23.23 50.78 -15.27
CA PRO A 140 24.44 50.94 -14.46
C PRO A 140 24.51 52.31 -13.74
N ALA A 141 23.68 53.29 -14.14
CA ALA A 141 23.77 54.67 -13.68
C ALA A 141 23.03 54.92 -12.36
N ALA A 142 21.91 54.24 -12.11
CA ALA A 142 21.16 54.34 -10.86
C ALA A 142 21.98 53.83 -9.64
N HIS A 143 22.85 52.84 -9.81
CA HIS A 143 23.62 52.25 -8.71
C HIS A 143 24.79 53.13 -8.22
N ARG A 144 25.25 54.10 -9.02
CA ARG A 144 26.37 55.00 -8.64
C ARG A 144 25.94 56.20 -7.78
N GLN A 145 24.65 56.54 -7.73
CA GLN A 145 24.18 57.71 -6.97
C GLN A 145 24.06 57.47 -5.46
N HIS A 146 24.05 56.21 -5.01
CA HIS A 146 23.98 55.85 -3.58
C HIS A 146 25.35 55.76 -2.88
N LEU A 147 26.44 56.08 -3.58
CA LEU A 147 27.82 56.02 -3.06
C LEU A 147 28.50 57.40 -2.95
N ARG A 148 27.74 58.49 -2.88
CA ARG A 148 28.26 59.85 -2.61
C ARG A 148 27.71 60.42 -1.33
#